data_AF-A0A955WNF6-F1
#
_entry.id   AF-A0A955WNF6-F1
#
_cell.length_a   1.000
_cell.length_b   1.000
_cell.length_c   1.000
_cell.angle_alpha   90.00
_cell.angle_beta   90.00
_cell.angle_gamma   90.00
#
_symmetry.space_group_name_H-M   'P 1'
#
loop_
_entity.id
_entity.type
_entity.pdbx_description
1 polymer ?
#
loop_
_entity_poly.entity_id
_entity_poly.type
_entity_poly.pdbx_seq_one_letter_code
_entity_poly.pdbx_strand_id
1 'polypeptide(L)' 'MDALEFTGLTERLAKRRALNYWYVHRDALGLSLNEFFGCCRVREAGGRTQILFYRQPRRAA' A
#
# COMPACT_ATOMS: atom_id res chain seq x y z
N MET A 1 -4.32 -8.00 12.28
CA MET A 1 -4.53 -7.13 11.10
C MET A 1 -3.30 -7.26 10.24
N ASP A 2 -3.36 -8.05 9.17
CA ASP A 2 -2.23 -8.23 8.25
C ASP A 2 -2.08 -7.00 7.36
N ALA A 3 -1.16 -6.11 7.72
CA ALA A 3 -0.78 -4.96 6.89
C ALA A 3 0.26 -5.40 5.86
N LEU A 4 0.08 -4.97 4.60
CA LEU A 4 1.05 -5.25 3.55
C LEU A 4 2.21 -4.25 3.59
N GLU A 5 3.40 -4.84 3.73
CA GLU A 5 4.77 -4.33 3.71
C GLU A 5 5.31 -3.76 2.38
N PHE A 6 5.34 -2.46 2.09
CA PHE A 6 6.11 -1.94 0.93
C PHE A 6 7.30 -1.08 1.35
N THR A 7 8.50 -1.67 1.36
CA THR A 7 9.72 -0.99 1.81
C THR A 7 10.60 -0.57 0.64
N GLY A 8 11.21 0.60 0.71
CA GLY A 8 12.17 1.12 -0.26
C GLY A 8 13.24 1.99 0.40
N LEU A 9 14.41 2.07 -0.22
CA LEU A 9 15.49 2.98 0.21
C LEU A 9 15.08 4.46 0.10
N THR A 10 14.13 4.74 -0.77
CA THR A 10 13.52 6.07 -0.94
C THR A 10 12.02 5.93 -0.99
N GLU A 11 11.31 7.02 -0.67
CA GLU A 11 9.85 7.08 -0.78
C GLU A 11 9.39 6.72 -2.19
N ARG A 12 10.10 7.20 -3.22
CA ARG A 12 9.80 6.88 -4.62
C ARG A 12 9.84 5.39 -4.90
N LEU A 13 10.82 4.67 -4.34
CA LEU A 13 10.93 3.23 -4.54
C LEU A 13 9.83 2.47 -3.78
N ALA A 14 9.52 2.89 -2.56
CA ALA A 14 8.42 2.32 -1.78
C ALA A 14 7.06 2.52 -2.48
N LYS A 15 6.79 3.75 -2.97
CA LYS A 15 5.60 4.08 -3.76
C LYS A 15 5.52 3.24 -5.04
N ARG A 16 6.63 3.03 -5.75
CA ARG A 16 6.64 2.20 -6.96
C ARG A 16 6.28 0.73 -6.67
N ARG A 17 6.74 0.18 -5.55
CA ARG A 17 6.37 -1.18 -5.11
C ARG A 17 4.88 -1.28 -4.76
N ALA A 18 4.38 -0.32 -3.98
CA ALA A 18 2.95 -0.24 -3.66
C ALA A 18 2.08 -0.10 -4.92
N LEU A 19 2.52 0.73 -5.87
CA LEU A 19 1.84 0.94 -7.15
C LEU A 19 1.81 -0.34 -8.00
N ASN A 20 2.94 -1.04 -8.11
CA ASN A 20 3.01 -2.32 -8.84
C ASN A 20 2.07 -3.36 -8.23
N TYR A 21 2.02 -3.44 -6.89
CA TYR A 21 1.08 -4.32 -6.20
C TYR A 21 -0.37 -3.96 -6.54
N TRP A 22 -0.73 -2.67 -6.48
CA TRP A 22 -2.07 -2.23 -6.86
C TRP A 22 -2.41 -2.59 -8.30
N TYR A 23 -1.52 -2.39 -9.26
CA TYR A 23 -1.77 -2.75 -10.66
C TYR A 23 -2.03 -4.24 -10.85
N VAL A 24 -1.31 -5.11 -10.13
CA VAL A 24 -1.47 -6.56 -10.21
C VAL A 24 -2.76 -7.03 -9.52
N HIS A 25 -3.18 -6.36 -8.45
CA HIS A 25 -4.29 -6.80 -7.61
C HIS A 25 -5.55 -5.92 -7.71
N ARG A 26 -5.60 -4.94 -8.62
CA ARG A 26 -6.68 -3.94 -8.73
C ARG A 26 -8.09 -4.54 -8.74
N ASP A 27 -8.29 -5.63 -9.47
CA ASP A 27 -9.60 -6.26 -9.62
C ASP A 27 -10.04 -6.99 -8.35
N ALA A 28 -9.09 -7.56 -7.60
CA ALA A 28 -9.34 -8.21 -6.32
C ALA A 28 -9.50 -7.21 -5.16
N LEU A 29 -8.80 -6.07 -5.24
CA LEU A 29 -8.89 -4.99 -4.27
C LEU A 29 -10.21 -4.23 -4.42
N GLY A 30 -10.67 -4.00 -5.65
CA GLY A 30 -11.86 -3.18 -5.94
C GLY A 30 -11.69 -1.71 -5.51
N LEU A 31 -10.45 -1.24 -5.41
CA LEU A 31 -10.10 0.11 -5.00
C LEU A 31 -9.51 0.88 -6.18
N SER A 32 -9.91 2.13 -6.35
CA SER A 32 -9.19 3.08 -7.19
C SER A 32 -7.78 3.33 -6.62
N LEU A 33 -6.91 3.91 -7.45
CA LEU A 33 -5.55 4.22 -7.04
C LEU A 33 -5.51 5.19 -5.84
N ASN A 34 -6.40 6.18 -5.84
CA ASN A 34 -6.51 7.15 -4.75
C ASN A 34 -7.01 6.49 -3.46
N GLU A 35 -7.99 5.59 -3.53
CA GLU A 35 -8.47 4.86 -2.35
C GLU A 35 -7.40 3.93 -1.79
N PHE A 36 -6.66 3.24 -2.66
CA PHE A 36 -5.53 2.39 -2.26
C PHE A 36 -4.49 3.19 -1.49
N PHE A 37 -4.01 4.31 -2.05
CA PHE A 37 -3.03 5.16 -1.36
C PHE A 37 -3.63 5.90 -0.15
N GLY A 38 -4.94 6.15 -0.11
CA GLY A 38 -5.64 6.66 1.06
C GLY A 38 -5.66 5.66 2.24
N CYS A 39 -5.62 4.36 1.94
CA CYS A 39 -5.50 3.29 2.93
C CYS A 39 -4.05 3.00 3.34
N CYS A 40 -3.07 3.62 2.67
CA CYS A 40 -1.67 3.45 2.96
C CYS A 40 -1.20 4.41 4.07
N ARG A 41 -0.29 3.93 4.93
CA ARG A 41 0.45 4.77 5.88
C ARG A 41 1.93 4.74 5.55
N VAL A 42 2.53 5.91 5.43
CA VAL A 42 3.98 6.04 5.23
C VAL A 42 4.66 6.08 6.60
N ARG A 43 5.73 5.32 6.74
CA ARG A 43 6.59 5.31 7.93
C ARG A 43 8.04 5.36 7.49
N GLU A 44 8.86 6.10 8.21
CA GLU A 44 10.32 6.04 8.06
C GLU A 44 10.90 5.19 9.19
N ALA A 45 11.75 4.22 8.84
CA ALA A 45 12.39 3.33 9.80
C ALA A 45 13.83 3.02 9.33
N GLY A 46 14.82 3.42 10.13
CA GLY A 46 16.23 3.09 9.89
C GLY A 46 16.77 3.54 8.53
N GLY A 47 16.40 4.75 8.08
CA GLY A 47 16.84 5.28 6.78
C GLY A 47 16.13 4.67 5.56
N ARG A 48 15.02 3.97 5.78
CA ARG A 48 14.16 3.41 4.72
C ARG A 48 12.74 3.95 4.85
N THR A 49 12.08 4.08 3.72
CA THR A 49 10.65 4.41 3.67
C THR A 49 9.84 3.12 3.55
N GLN A 50 8.85 2.97 4.42
CA GLN A 50 7.88 1.88 4.44
C GLN A 50 6.50 2.46 4.12
N ILE A 51 5.74 1.76 3.28
CA ILE A 51 4.33 2.05 3.03
C ILE A 51 3.54 0.83 3.49
N LEU A 52 2.67 1.04 4.47
CA LEU A 52 1.85 0.01 5.08
C LEU A 52 0.44 0.11 4.51
N PHE A 53 -0.01 -0.90 3.76
CA PHE A 53 -1.38 -0.98 3.29
C PHE A 53 -2.22 -1.83 4.24
N TYR A 54 -3.20 -1.22 4.89
CA TYR A 54 -4.16 -1.94 5.73
C TYR A 54 -5.34 -2.33 4.87
N ARG A 55 -5.44 -3.61 4.50
CA ARG A 55 -6.61 -4.12 3.79
C ARG A 55 -7.83 -3.87 4.67
N GLN A 56 -8.71 -2.95 4.26
CA GLN A 56 -9.97 -2.78 4.95
C GLN A 56 -10.75 -4.10 4.85
N PRO A 57 -11.33 -4.60 5.96
CA PRO A 57 -12.28 -5.70 5.86
C PRO A 57 -13.38 -5.21 4.91
N ARG A 58 -13.60 -5.97 3.83
CA ARG A 58 -14.70 -5.74 2.89
C ARG A 58 -15.95 -5.53 3.75
N ARG A 59 -16.48 -4.32 3.79
CA ARG A 59 -17.76 -4.07 4.44
C ARG A 59 -18.77 -4.86 3.61
N ALA A 60 -19.12 -6.06 4.08
CA ALA A 60 -20.18 -6.85 3.51
C ALA A 60 -21.44 -5.98 3.64
N ALA A 61 -21.93 -5.48 2.51
CA ALA A 61 -23.25 -4.89 2.39
C ALA A 61 -24.26 -6.03 2.22
#